data_AF-A0A1I0EM36-F1
#
_entry.id   AF-A0A1I0EM36-F1
#
_cell.length_a   1.000
_cell.length_b   1.000
_cell.length_c   1.000
_cell.angle_alpha   90.00
_cell.angle_beta   90.00
_cell.angle_gamma   90.00
#
_symmetry.space_group_name_H-M   'P 1'
#
loop_
_entity.id
_entity.type
_entity.pdbx_description
1 polymer ?
#
loop_
_entity_poly.entity_id
_entity_poly.type
_entity_poly.pdbx_seq_one_letter_code
_entity_poly.pdbx_strand_id
1 'polypeptide(L)'
;MEYWKGPSESLLGIGTIWTEFDENGYAVRQVEKYGNKWFSSREEYHDDVGPGLYDGHIKELDLSDSNTITKQEFETVWQESLK
;
A
#
# COMPACT_ATOMS: atom_id res chain seq x y z
N MET A 1 0.39 -14.69 -4.95
CA MET A 1 0.49 -13.37 -4.30
C MET A 1 1.66 -12.61 -4.88
N GLU A 2 1.45 -11.34 -5.20
CA GLU A 2 2.48 -10.39 -5.64
C GLU A 2 2.57 -9.23 -4.66
N TYR A 3 3.76 -8.65 -4.48
CA TYR A 3 3.99 -7.57 -3.53
C TYR A 3 4.71 -6.43 -4.23
N TRP A 4 4.17 -5.23 -4.09
CA TRP A 4 4.65 -4.04 -4.77
C TRP A 4 4.87 -2.91 -3.79
N LYS A 5 5.83 -2.04 -4.12
CA LYS A 5 6.16 -0.83 -3.40
C LYS A 5 6.32 0.31 -4.39
N GLY A 6 5.69 1.44 -4.14
CA GLY A 6 5.77 2.60 -5.01
C GLY A 6 5.63 3.93 -4.27
N PRO A 7 5.88 5.05 -4.95
CA PRO A 7 5.48 6.36 -4.45
C PRO A 7 3.95 6.46 -4.36
N SER A 8 3.46 7.25 -3.41
CA SER A 8 2.03 7.56 -3.29
C SER A 8 1.85 9.03 -2.93
N GLU A 9 0.83 9.68 -3.49
CA GLU A 9 0.51 11.09 -3.22
C GLU A 9 -0.80 11.19 -2.45
N SER A 10 -0.80 11.99 -1.39
CA SER A 10 -2.01 12.33 -0.63
C SER A 10 -1.99 13.80 -0.19
N LEU A 11 -3.01 14.22 0.54
CA LEU A 11 -3.05 15.54 1.19
C LEU A 11 -1.90 15.74 2.20
N LEU A 12 -1.26 14.67 2.64
CA LEU A 12 -0.09 14.69 3.52
C LEU A 12 1.24 14.83 2.76
N GLY A 13 1.20 14.89 1.42
CA GLY A 13 2.36 14.98 0.54
C GLY A 13 2.73 13.64 -0.11
N ILE A 14 4.00 13.52 -0.52
CA ILE A 14 4.53 12.29 -1.14
C ILE A 14 4.97 11.32 -0.06
N GLY A 15 4.44 10.10 -0.13
CA GLY A 15 4.74 8.98 0.73
C GLY A 15 5.13 7.74 -0.06
N THR A 16 5.08 6.60 0.62
CA THR A 16 5.32 5.28 0.04
C THR A 16 4.10 4.40 0.30
N ILE A 17 3.66 3.69 -0.72
CA ILE A 17 2.63 2.66 -0.64
C ILE A 17 3.25 1.28 -0.84
N TRP A 18 2.74 0.31 -0.09
CA TRP A 18 3.02 -1.11 -0.23
C TRP A 18 1.71 -1.85 -0.40
N THR A 19 1.61 -2.70 -1.42
CA THR A 19 0.37 -3.43 -1.73
C THR A 19 0.67 -4.90 -1.97
N GLU A 20 -0.10 -5.78 -1.33
CA GLU A 20 -0.19 -7.19 -1.65
C GLU A 20 -1.38 -7.42 -2.58
N PHE A 21 -1.12 -8.08 -3.70
CA PHE A 21 -2.13 -8.52 -4.66
C PHE A 21 -2.31 -10.04 -4.62
N ASP A 22 -3.54 -10.49 -4.82
CA ASP A 22 -3.85 -11.90 -4.98
C ASP A 22 -3.37 -12.45 -6.35
N GLU A 23 -3.56 -13.75 -6.58
CA GLU A 23 -3.17 -14.40 -7.85
C GLU A 23 -3.98 -13.90 -9.05
N ASN A 24 -5.12 -13.25 -8.80
CA ASN A 24 -5.97 -12.64 -9.82
C ASN A 24 -5.65 -11.16 -10.02
N GLY A 25 -4.68 -10.59 -9.29
CA GLY A 25 -4.26 -9.20 -9.42
C GLY A 25 -5.10 -8.19 -8.63
N TYR A 26 -5.95 -8.62 -7.69
CA TYR A 26 -6.71 -7.70 -6.81
C TYR A 26 -5.96 -7.44 -5.51
N ALA A 27 -5.98 -6.19 -5.04
CA ALA A 27 -5.33 -5.84 -3.79
C ALA A 27 -6.06 -6.46 -2.59
N VAL A 28 -5.29 -7.03 -1.66
CA VAL A 28 -5.81 -7.70 -0.46
C VAL A 28 -5.29 -7.07 0.84
N ARG A 29 -4.09 -6.47 0.81
CA ARG A 29 -3.55 -5.68 1.91
C ARG A 29 -2.78 -4.48 1.37
N GLN A 30 -2.88 -3.37 2.08
CA GLN A 30 -2.19 -2.13 1.74
C GLN A 30 -1.64 -1.44 2.98
N VAL A 31 -0.46 -0.85 2.83
CA VAL A 31 0.14 0.05 3.82
C VAL A 31 0.59 1.30 3.10
N GLU A 32 0.36 2.44 3.73
CA GLU A 32 0.90 3.71 3.27
C GLU A 32 1.65 4.41 4.40
N LYS A 33 2.71 5.12 4.04
CA LYS A 33 3.48 5.92 4.97
C LYS A 33 3.73 7.31 4.40
N TYR A 34 3.31 8.32 5.15
CA TYR A 34 3.53 9.72 4.84
C TYR A 34 4.32 10.37 6.00
N GLY A 35 5.62 10.56 5.79
CA GLY A 35 6.54 10.98 6.86
C GLY A 35 6.58 9.96 8.00
N ASN A 36 6.09 10.34 9.19
CA ASN A 36 6.01 9.48 10.38
C ASN A 36 4.62 8.87 10.61
N LYS A 37 3.63 9.15 9.75
CA LYS A 37 2.28 8.61 9.86
C LYS A 37 2.16 7.32 9.04
N TRP A 38 1.46 6.34 9.61
CA TRP A 38 1.17 5.07 8.97
C TRP A 38 -0.34 4.92 8.78
N PHE A 39 -0.70 4.35 7.63
CA PHE A 39 -2.07 3.99 7.29
C PHE A 39 -2.05 2.56 6.75
N SER A 40 -3.09 1.77 7.05
CA SER A 40 -3.17 0.41 6.53
C SER A 40 -4.61 -0.01 6.30
N SER A 41 -4.77 -0.99 5.43
CA SER A 41 -6.06 -1.62 5.10
C SER A 41 -6.68 -2.43 6.24
N ARG A 42 -6.15 -2.33 7.47
CA ARG A 42 -6.82 -2.84 8.67
C ARG A 42 -8.04 -1.99 9.03
N GLU A 43 -7.96 -0.70 8.73
CA GLU A 43 -9.10 0.22 8.80
C GLU A 43 -9.64 0.39 7.39
N GLU A 44 -10.95 0.37 7.23
CA GLU A 44 -11.60 0.52 5.92
C GLU A 44 -11.39 1.93 5.34
N TYR A 45 -11.21 2.94 6.20
CA TYR A 45 -11.12 4.33 5.82
C TYR A 45 -10.27 5.13 6.82
N HIS A 46 -9.54 6.12 6.30
CA HIS A 46 -8.75 7.08 7.05
C HIS A 46 -9.09 8.50 6.60
N ASP A 47 -9.37 9.41 7.54
CA ASP A 47 -9.77 10.79 7.20
C ASP A 47 -8.74 11.55 6.36
N ASP A 48 -7.45 11.23 6.52
CA ASP A 48 -6.34 11.92 5.84
C ASP A 48 -6.08 11.39 4.40
N VAL A 49 -6.35 10.11 4.14
CA VAL A 49 -5.92 9.42 2.89
C VAL A 49 -7.04 8.68 2.16
N GLY A 50 -8.23 8.59 2.75
CA GLY A 50 -9.40 7.95 2.15
C GLY A 50 -9.48 6.45 2.43
N PRO A 51 -9.99 5.64 1.48
CA PRO A 51 -10.10 4.19 1.64
C PRO A 51 -8.77 3.54 2.01
N GLY A 52 -8.77 2.64 2.99
CA GLY A 52 -7.55 1.98 3.47
C GLY A 52 -7.00 0.91 2.52
N LEU A 53 -7.80 0.48 1.54
CA LEU A 53 -7.43 -0.52 0.53
C LEU A 53 -7.87 -0.03 -0.85
N TYR A 54 -6.95 -0.09 -1.82
CA TYR A 54 -7.30 0.03 -3.23
C TYR A 54 -8.20 -1.14 -3.66
N ASP A 55 -9.33 -0.86 -4.30
CA ASP A 55 -10.32 -1.88 -4.71
C ASP A 55 -10.19 -2.32 -6.18
N GLY A 56 -9.24 -1.75 -6.93
CA GLY A 56 -9.03 -2.07 -8.33
C GLY A 56 -8.01 -3.18 -8.59
N HIS A 57 -7.75 -3.43 -9.88
CA HIS A 57 -6.85 -4.49 -10.34
C HIS A 57 -5.45 -3.93 -10.64
N ILE A 58 -4.39 -4.70 -10.40
CA ILE A 58 -2.98 -4.27 -10.57
C ILE A 58 -2.66 -3.74 -11.97
N LYS A 59 -3.24 -4.33 -13.02
CA LYS A 59 -3.09 -3.89 -14.43
C LYS A 59 -3.64 -2.48 -14.71
N GLU A 60 -4.48 -1.94 -13.84
CA GLU A 60 -5.04 -0.59 -13.98
C GLU A 60 -4.12 0.46 -13.34
N LEU A 61 -3.13 0.02 -12.55
CA LEU A 61 -2.16 0.89 -11.91
C LEU A 61 -1.00 1.21 -12.86
N ASP A 62 -0.59 2.47 -12.86
CA ASP A 62 0.71 2.86 -13.41
C ASP A 62 1.80 2.50 -12.38
N LEU A 63 2.51 1.42 -12.65
CA LEU A 63 3.58 0.90 -11.81
C LEU A 63 4.98 1.22 -12.35
N SER A 64 5.10 2.16 -13.28
CA SER A 64 6.38 2.54 -13.89
C SER A 64 7.44 2.97 -12.87
N ASP A 65 7.03 3.66 -11.81
CA ASP A 65 7.90 4.07 -10.68
C ASP A 65 7.83 3.11 -9.47
N SER A 66 7.17 1.96 -9.62
CA SER A 66 7.03 0.96 -8.57
C SER A 66 8.01 -0.19 -8.73
N ASN A 67 8.34 -0.85 -7.62
CA ASN A 67 9.23 -1.99 -7.56
C ASN A 67 8.52 -3.19 -6.94
N THR A 68 8.78 -4.38 -7.47
CA THR A 68 8.37 -5.63 -6.84
C THR A 68 9.23 -5.86 -5.60
N ILE A 69 8.60 -6.27 -4.50
CA ILE A 69 9.28 -6.55 -3.24
C ILE A 69 9.03 -8.00 -2.80
N THR A 70 9.74 -8.43 -1.77
CA THR A 70 9.52 -9.75 -1.18
C THR A 70 8.35 -9.72 -0.20
N LYS A 71 7.69 -10.87 0.00
CA LYS A 71 6.72 -11.05 1.09
C LYS A 71 7.30 -10.64 2.45
N GLN A 72 8.56 -10.98 2.72
CA GLN A 72 9.20 -10.67 4.01
C GLN A 72 9.34 -9.16 4.24
N GLU A 73 9.68 -8.40 3.18
CA GLU A 73 9.72 -6.94 3.26
C GLU A 73 8.32 -6.37 3.53
N PHE A 74 7.30 -6.85 2.82
CA PHE A 74 5.91 -6.44 3.06
C PHE A 74 5.46 -6.72 4.49
N GLU A 75 5.66 -7.94 5.00
CA GLU A 75 5.25 -8.29 6.36
C GLU A 75 5.98 -7.47 7.43
N THR A 76 7.24 -7.10 7.19
CA THR A 76 7.97 -6.22 8.10
C THR A 76 7.27 -4.86 8.21
N VAL A 77 6.95 -4.26 7.07
CA VAL A 77 6.24 -2.97 7.01
C VAL A 77 4.81 -3.08 7.57
N TRP A 78 4.12 -4.19 7.30
CA TRP A 78 2.79 -4.48 7.84
C TRP A 78 2.78 -4.53 9.37
N GLN A 79 3.84 -5.05 10.02
CA GLN A 79 3.97 -5.02 11.47
C GLN A 79 4.39 -3.64 11.99
N GLU A 80 5.22 -2.90 11.24
CA GLU A 80 5.63 -1.55 11.63
C GLU A 80 4.47 -0.55 11.62
N SER A 81 3.49 -0.71 10.73
CA SER A 81 2.31 0.15 10.65
C SER A 81 1.33 0.04 11.83
N LEU A 82 1.57 -0.90 12.77
CA LEU A 82 0.82 -1.02 14.03
C LEU A 82 1.35 -0.13 15.15
N LYS A 83 2.52 0.50 14.98
CA LYS A 83 3.18 1.31 16.01
C LYS A 83 2.72 2.76 15.96
#